data_AF-A0A1H2DCY1-F1
#
_entry.id   AF-A0A1H2DCY1-F1
#
_cell.length_a   1.000
_cell.length_b   1.000
_cell.length_c   1.000
_cell.angle_alpha   90.00
_cell.angle_beta   90.00
_cell.angle_gamma   90.00
#
_symmetry.space_group_name_H-M   'P 1'
#
loop_
_entity.id
_entity.type
_entity.pdbx_description
1 polymer ?
#
loop_
_entity_poly.entity_id
_entity_poly.type
_entity_poly.pdbx_seq_one_letter_code
_entity_poly.pdbx_strand_id
1 'polypeptide(L)'
;MTAEPVQLQLAENALEDIIGTFTRHTMAAAGYKWNHLRHRIIDGPAGDGIAAERAACWLRMISIVEIFGEALLRELDGDTARPVPGSWSQVTNFLKQRHYIDLHDIPGWDRLEACFLVRNAIAHGLGHFTAKQVEKGVPRKIRGAGVAVRDGMVVITAASLASCADVCRRFITDLDAYPQVGRRHG
;
A
#
# COMPACT_ATOMS: atom_id res chain seq x y z
N MET A 1 -12.85 -11.86 -31.59
CA MET A 1 -13.08 -12.33 -30.21
C MET A 1 -11.82 -12.04 -29.42
N THR A 2 -11.82 -10.98 -28.62
CA THR A 2 -10.74 -10.73 -27.66
C THR A 2 -10.96 -11.67 -26.49
N ALA A 3 -10.01 -12.57 -26.21
CA ALA A 3 -10.05 -13.38 -25.01
C ALA A 3 -10.12 -12.44 -23.80
N GLU A 4 -11.01 -12.72 -22.85
CA GLU A 4 -11.00 -11.98 -21.58
C GLU A 4 -9.65 -12.18 -20.91
N PRO A 5 -9.05 -11.10 -20.35
CA PRO A 5 -7.81 -11.23 -19.60
C PRO A 5 -8.05 -12.16 -18.41
N VAL A 6 -7.27 -13.23 -18.33
CA VAL A 6 -7.32 -14.17 -17.19
C VAL A 6 -6.74 -13.45 -15.99
N GLN A 7 -7.60 -13.08 -15.04
CA GLN A 7 -7.19 -12.50 -13.77
C GLN A 7 -6.42 -13.56 -12.97
N LEU A 8 -5.26 -13.22 -12.42
CA LEU A 8 -4.51 -14.17 -11.60
C LEU A 8 -5.18 -14.33 -10.24
N GLN A 9 -5.30 -15.57 -9.75
CA GLN A 9 -5.80 -15.85 -8.39
C GLN A 9 -5.03 -15.07 -7.32
N LEU A 10 -3.73 -14.84 -7.53
CA LEU A 10 -2.89 -14.08 -6.62
C LEU A 10 -3.31 -12.59 -6.54
N ALA A 11 -3.82 -12.02 -7.64
CA ALA A 11 -4.37 -10.67 -7.64
C ALA A 11 -5.70 -10.62 -6.91
N GLU A 12 -6.61 -11.56 -7.17
CA GLU A 12 -7.90 -11.67 -6.46
C GLU A 12 -7.70 -11.75 -4.94
N ASN A 13 -6.83 -12.65 -4.48
CA ASN A 13 -6.53 -12.82 -3.06
C ASN A 13 -6.00 -11.52 -2.44
N ALA A 14 -5.08 -10.82 -3.12
CA ALA A 14 -4.53 -9.57 -2.62
C ALA A 14 -5.57 -8.44 -2.57
N LEU A 15 -6.49 -8.40 -3.54
CA LEU A 15 -7.61 -7.45 -3.55
C LEU A 15 -8.58 -7.72 -2.39
N GLU A 16 -8.92 -8.98 -2.15
CA GLU A 16 -9.74 -9.38 -1.00
C GLU A 16 -9.08 -9.01 0.33
N ASP A 17 -7.77 -9.21 0.45
CA ASP A 17 -7.02 -8.86 1.65
C ASP A 17 -6.98 -7.35 1.92
N ILE A 18 -6.86 -6.52 0.88
CA ILE A 18 -6.94 -5.06 1.00
C ILE A 18 -8.34 -4.65 1.47
N ILE A 19 -9.38 -5.15 0.80
CA ILE A 19 -10.78 -4.81 1.11
C ILE A 19 -11.12 -5.27 2.52
N GLY A 20 -10.76 -6.50 2.89
CA GLY A 20 -10.98 -7.06 4.22
C GLY A 20 -10.23 -6.29 5.30
N THR A 21 -8.99 -5.89 5.04
CA THR A 21 -8.19 -5.07 5.97
C THR A 21 -8.82 -3.71 6.23
N PHE A 22 -9.21 -3.01 5.15
CA PHE A 22 -9.85 -1.71 5.27
C PHE A 22 -11.23 -1.82 5.95
N THR A 23 -12.05 -2.81 5.55
CA THR A 23 -13.38 -3.05 6.13
C THR A 23 -13.30 -3.31 7.63
N ARG A 24 -12.40 -4.20 8.08
CA ARG A 24 -12.18 -4.45 9.52
C ARG A 24 -11.83 -3.18 10.29
N HIS A 25 -10.96 -2.33 9.73
CA HIS A 25 -10.64 -1.04 10.34
C HIS A 25 -11.87 -0.13 10.45
N THR A 26 -12.66 0.00 9.37
CA THR A 26 -13.86 0.85 9.39
C THR A 26 -14.92 0.36 10.37
N MET A 27 -15.11 -0.96 10.48
CA MET A 27 -16.04 -1.56 11.45
C MET A 27 -15.59 -1.32 12.89
N ALA A 28 -14.30 -1.51 13.18
CA ALA A 28 -13.74 -1.21 14.50
C ALA A 28 -13.93 0.28 14.84
N ALA A 29 -13.58 1.19 13.93
CA ALA A 29 -13.77 2.62 14.10
C ALA A 29 -15.24 3.04 14.32
N ALA A 30 -16.19 2.36 13.67
CA ALA A 30 -17.62 2.57 13.89
C ALA A 30 -18.08 2.08 15.27
N GLY A 31 -17.56 0.94 15.74
CA GLY A 31 -17.80 0.42 17.09
C GLY A 31 -17.30 1.37 18.19
N TYR A 32 -16.13 1.99 18.00
CA TYR A 32 -15.61 3.01 18.91
C TYR A 32 -16.55 4.22 19.04
N LYS A 33 -17.11 4.72 17.92
CA LYS A 33 -18.05 5.85 17.95
C LYS A 33 -19.30 5.57 18.79
N TRP A 34 -19.82 4.35 18.74
CA TRP A 34 -21.00 3.94 19.53
C TRP A 34 -20.72 3.87 21.03
N ASN A 35 -19.54 3.38 21.42
CA ASN A 35 -19.17 3.28 22.84
C ASN A 35 -18.83 4.63 23.47
N HIS A 36 -18.20 5.54 22.73
CA HIS A 36 -17.90 6.90 23.21
C HIS A 36 -19.14 7.79 23.37
N LEU A 37 -20.22 7.57 22.60
CA LEU A 37 -21.49 8.26 22.81
C LEU A 37 -22.18 7.88 24.13
N ARG A 38 -21.83 6.73 24.72
CA ARG A 38 -22.36 6.27 26.01
C ARG A 38 -21.47 6.60 27.21
N HIS A 39 -20.21 6.96 26.99
CA HIS A 39 -19.24 7.31 28.03
C HIS A 39 -18.56 8.64 27.68
N ARG A 40 -19.24 9.77 27.92
CA ARG A 40 -18.53 11.03 28.14
C ARG A 40 -17.93 10.99 29.54
N ILE A 41 -16.73 11.57 29.71
CA ILE A 41 -15.74 11.39 30.81
C ILE A 41 -14.80 10.23 30.39
N ILE A 42 -13.58 10.43 29.87
CA ILE A 42 -12.44 11.19 30.40
C ILE A 42 -11.53 11.63 29.23
N ASP A 43 -11.06 12.88 29.26
CA ASP A 43 -9.94 13.36 28.43
C ASP A 43 -8.64 12.63 28.83
N GLY A 44 -8.26 11.64 28.02
CA GLY A 44 -7.06 10.80 28.16
C GLY A 44 -6.66 10.23 26.78
N PRO A 45 -5.63 9.35 26.67
CA PRO A 45 -4.84 9.02 25.46
C PRO A 45 -5.59 8.34 24.29
N ALA A 46 -6.92 8.46 24.21
CA ALA A 46 -7.77 7.94 23.16
C ALA A 46 -7.40 8.44 21.74
N GLY A 47 -6.73 9.60 21.63
CA GLY A 47 -6.20 10.10 20.35
C GLY A 47 -5.10 9.22 19.76
N ASP A 48 -4.24 8.64 20.61
CA ASP A 48 -3.08 7.85 20.20
C ASP A 48 -3.51 6.47 19.69
N GLY A 49 -4.54 5.87 20.29
CA GLY A 49 -5.08 4.58 19.87
C GLY A 49 -5.64 4.61 18.44
N ILE A 50 -6.46 5.63 18.12
CA ILE A 50 -7.02 5.78 16.77
C ILE A 50 -5.90 6.05 15.75
N ALA A 51 -4.92 6.88 16.09
CA ALA A 51 -3.79 7.15 15.21
C ALA A 51 -2.96 5.88 14.95
N ALA A 52 -2.67 5.09 15.99
CA ALA A 52 -1.95 3.83 15.88
C ALA A 52 -2.72 2.79 15.05
N GLU A 53 -4.03 2.66 15.23
CA GLU A 53 -4.88 1.76 14.43
C GLU A 53 -4.88 2.15 12.95
N ARG A 54 -4.93 3.45 12.64
CA ARG A 54 -4.85 3.94 11.26
C ARG A 54 -3.49 3.67 10.65
N ALA A 55 -2.42 3.90 11.39
CA ALA A 55 -1.06 3.57 10.97
C ALA A 55 -0.91 2.06 10.70
N ALA A 56 -1.42 1.20 11.59
CA ALA A 56 -1.41 -0.24 11.40
C ALA A 56 -2.23 -0.67 10.18
N CYS A 57 -3.40 -0.07 9.94
CA CYS A 57 -4.19 -0.32 8.73
C CYS A 57 -3.43 0.07 7.46
N TRP A 58 -2.77 1.23 7.45
CA TRP A 58 -1.93 1.68 6.34
C TRP A 58 -0.79 0.70 6.05
N LEU A 59 -0.03 0.34 7.10
CA LEU A 59 1.10 -0.59 6.97
C LEU A 59 0.65 -1.91 6.34
N ARG A 60 -0.46 -2.50 6.82
CA ARG A 60 -0.99 -3.76 6.29
C ARG A 60 -1.37 -3.66 4.81
N MET A 61 -2.08 -2.59 4.40
CA MET A 61 -2.47 -2.42 2.98
C MET A 61 -1.25 -2.31 2.06
N ILE A 62 -0.20 -1.63 2.49
CA ILE A 62 1.04 -1.51 1.70
C ILE A 62 1.82 -2.84 1.69
N SER A 63 1.89 -3.55 2.81
CA SER A 63 2.52 -4.86 2.86
C SER A 63 1.82 -5.87 1.95
N ILE A 64 0.49 -5.82 1.79
CA ILE A 64 -0.22 -6.68 0.83
C ILE A 64 0.25 -6.40 -0.60
N VAL A 65 0.45 -5.14 -0.99
CA VAL A 65 1.01 -4.79 -2.31
C VAL A 65 2.44 -5.29 -2.49
N GLU A 66 3.29 -5.15 -1.45
CA GLU A 66 4.68 -5.68 -1.47
C GLU A 66 4.67 -7.20 -1.69
N ILE A 67 3.86 -7.93 -0.91
CA ILE A 67 3.70 -9.39 -0.99
C ILE A 67 3.16 -9.81 -2.36
N PHE A 68 2.16 -9.09 -2.88
CA PHE A 68 1.63 -9.33 -4.22
C PHE A 68 2.70 -9.20 -5.29
N GLY A 69 3.50 -8.12 -5.27
CA GLY A 69 4.57 -7.93 -6.25
C GLY A 69 5.67 -9.00 -6.16
N GLU A 70 6.03 -9.44 -4.95
CA GLU A 70 6.94 -10.57 -4.77
C GLU A 70 6.35 -11.90 -5.27
N ALA A 71 5.08 -12.16 -4.98
CA ALA A 71 4.38 -13.37 -5.42
C ALA A 71 4.26 -13.39 -6.95
N LEU A 72 3.90 -12.28 -7.57
CA LEU A 72 3.85 -12.12 -9.02
C LEU A 72 5.22 -12.37 -9.64
N LEU A 73 6.29 -11.80 -9.08
CA LEU A 73 7.64 -12.04 -9.58
C LEU A 73 8.00 -13.53 -9.54
N ARG A 74 7.65 -14.24 -8.46
CA ARG A 74 7.88 -15.69 -8.34
C ARG A 74 7.06 -16.49 -9.34
N GLU A 75 5.79 -16.13 -9.52
CA GLU A 75 4.91 -16.75 -10.52
C GLU A 75 5.50 -16.60 -11.93
N LEU A 76 5.98 -15.41 -12.28
CA LEU A 76 6.60 -15.14 -13.59
C LEU A 76 7.98 -15.81 -13.75
N ASP A 77 8.77 -15.93 -12.68
CA ASP A 77 10.05 -16.64 -12.71
C ASP A 77 9.87 -18.17 -12.88
N GLY A 78 8.70 -18.71 -12.54
CA GLY A 78 8.38 -20.14 -12.61
C GLY A 78 9.32 -20.99 -11.77
N ASP A 79 9.71 -22.15 -12.29
CA ASP A 79 10.66 -23.07 -11.62
C ASP A 79 12.12 -22.61 -11.67
N THR A 80 12.41 -21.43 -12.24
CA THR A 80 13.78 -20.95 -12.37
C THR A 80 14.30 -20.49 -11.01
N ALA A 81 15.36 -21.13 -10.50
CA ALA A 81 16.05 -20.65 -9.31
C ALA A 81 16.66 -19.27 -9.57
N ARG A 82 16.06 -18.23 -8.98
CA ARG A 82 16.53 -16.84 -9.09
C ARG A 82 16.74 -16.20 -7.72
N PRO A 83 17.58 -15.15 -7.62
CA PRO A 83 17.76 -14.41 -6.38
C PRO A 83 16.42 -13.84 -5.89
N VAL A 84 16.12 -14.10 -4.62
CA VAL A 84 14.95 -13.55 -3.90
C VAL A 84 15.20 -12.06 -3.64
N PRO A 85 14.24 -11.17 -3.95
CA PRO A 85 14.38 -9.74 -3.63
C PRO A 85 14.40 -9.54 -2.11
N GLY A 86 15.30 -8.68 -1.62
CA GLY A 86 15.36 -8.26 -0.21
C GLY A 86 14.71 -6.90 0.05
N SER A 87 14.12 -6.27 -0.97
CA SER A 87 13.45 -4.96 -0.86
C SER A 87 12.48 -4.73 -2.01
N TRP A 88 11.51 -3.84 -1.82
CA TRP A 88 10.58 -3.41 -2.86
C TRP A 88 11.30 -2.86 -4.11
N SER A 89 12.36 -2.07 -3.92
CA SER A 89 13.17 -1.58 -5.06
C SER A 89 13.78 -2.73 -5.86
N GLN A 90 14.19 -3.83 -5.22
CA GLN A 90 14.65 -5.01 -5.95
C GLN A 90 13.52 -5.74 -6.68
N VAL A 91 12.30 -5.81 -6.11
CA VAL A 91 11.12 -6.35 -6.81
C VAL A 91 10.88 -5.55 -8.10
N THR A 92 10.82 -4.23 -8.01
CA THR A 92 10.60 -3.35 -9.17
C THR A 92 11.66 -3.53 -10.25
N ASN A 93 12.94 -3.61 -9.84
CA ASN A 93 14.06 -3.82 -10.75
C ASN A 93 14.00 -5.21 -11.42
N PHE A 94 13.65 -6.26 -10.67
CA PHE A 94 13.57 -7.62 -11.21
C PHE A 94 12.39 -7.79 -12.17
N LEU A 95 11.22 -7.23 -11.88
CA LEU A 95 10.08 -7.20 -12.81
C LEU A 95 10.48 -6.52 -14.13
N LYS A 96 11.18 -5.38 -14.05
CA LYS A 96 11.66 -4.67 -15.24
C LYS A 96 12.71 -5.46 -16.02
N GLN A 97 13.73 -5.98 -15.35
CA GLN A 97 14.87 -6.62 -16.00
C GLN A 97 14.56 -8.03 -16.54
N ARG A 98 13.73 -8.80 -15.82
CA ARG A 98 13.47 -10.21 -16.15
C ARG A 98 12.22 -10.39 -17.00
N HIS A 99 11.21 -9.55 -16.77
CA HIS A 99 9.87 -9.71 -17.35
C HIS A 99 9.42 -8.51 -18.17
N TYR A 100 10.28 -7.49 -18.35
CA TYR A 100 9.99 -6.28 -19.13
C TYR A 100 8.74 -5.54 -18.64
N ILE A 101 8.49 -5.58 -17.32
CA ILE A 101 7.41 -4.87 -16.64
C ILE A 101 8.03 -3.69 -15.88
N ASP A 102 7.93 -2.48 -16.43
CA ASP A 102 8.29 -1.27 -15.70
C ASP A 102 7.08 -0.77 -14.91
N LEU A 103 7.15 -0.82 -13.57
CA LEU A 103 6.05 -0.37 -12.72
C LEU A 103 5.79 1.14 -12.82
N HIS A 104 6.73 1.93 -13.35
CA HIS A 104 6.52 3.36 -13.60
C HIS A 104 5.54 3.62 -14.75
N ASP A 105 5.34 2.65 -15.64
CA ASP A 105 4.39 2.76 -16.75
C ASP A 105 2.95 2.47 -16.30
N ILE A 106 2.76 1.99 -15.07
CA ILE A 106 1.45 1.65 -14.52
C ILE A 106 0.75 2.91 -14.02
N PRO A 107 -0.49 3.19 -14.44
CA PRO A 107 -1.25 4.34 -13.98
C PRO A 107 -1.31 4.44 -12.46
N GLY A 108 -1.04 5.64 -11.94
CA GLY A 108 -1.08 5.90 -10.49
C GLY A 108 0.15 5.47 -9.71
N TRP A 109 1.23 5.01 -10.37
CA TRP A 109 2.51 4.68 -9.74
C TRP A 109 2.99 5.74 -8.75
N ASP A 110 3.01 7.02 -9.13
CA ASP A 110 3.47 8.11 -8.26
C ASP A 110 2.68 8.21 -6.95
N ARG A 111 1.38 7.89 -6.99
CA ARG A 111 0.53 7.89 -5.78
C ARG A 111 0.88 6.70 -4.90
N LEU A 112 1.12 5.54 -5.49
CA LEU A 112 1.57 4.36 -4.74
C LEU A 112 2.98 4.58 -4.15
N GLU A 113 3.90 5.19 -4.90
CA GLU A 113 5.23 5.58 -4.40
C GLU A 113 5.09 6.46 -3.15
N ALA A 114 4.21 7.47 -3.19
CA ALA A 114 3.94 8.29 -2.03
C ALA A 114 3.39 7.48 -0.83
N CYS A 115 2.57 6.46 -1.07
CA CYS A 115 2.09 5.57 -0.02
C CYS A 115 3.21 4.71 0.60
N PHE A 116 4.19 4.25 -0.19
CA PHE A 116 5.40 3.62 0.33
C PHE A 116 6.24 4.57 1.18
N LEU A 117 6.33 5.85 0.79
CA LEU A 117 7.01 6.87 1.59
C LEU A 117 6.33 7.08 2.95
N VAL A 118 5.00 7.09 2.99
CA VAL A 118 4.23 7.15 4.25
C VAL A 118 4.52 5.93 5.11
N ARG A 119 4.46 4.72 4.54
CA ARG A 119 4.78 3.46 5.23
C ARG A 119 6.17 3.52 5.86
N ASN A 120 7.17 4.04 5.15
CA ASN A 120 8.53 4.18 5.67
C ASN A 120 8.64 5.21 6.80
N ALA A 121 7.91 6.33 6.73
CA ALA A 121 7.84 7.29 7.83
C ALA A 121 7.19 6.67 9.09
N ILE A 122 6.13 5.87 8.94
CA ILE A 122 5.50 5.15 10.05
C ILE A 122 6.47 4.11 10.63
N ALA A 123 7.05 3.26 9.78
CA ALA A 123 7.88 2.13 10.22
C ALA A 123 9.20 2.55 10.88
N HIS A 124 9.82 3.64 10.43
CA HIS A 124 11.15 4.05 10.91
C HIS A 124 11.14 5.28 11.82
N GLY A 125 10.11 6.13 11.72
CA GLY A 125 10.03 7.38 12.48
C GLY A 125 8.81 7.48 13.37
N LEU A 126 8.03 6.40 13.52
CA LEU A 126 6.74 6.41 14.24
C LEU A 126 5.79 7.51 13.71
N GLY A 127 5.91 7.83 12.41
CA GLY A 127 5.15 8.89 11.74
C GLY A 127 5.95 10.17 11.52
N HIS A 128 7.05 10.42 12.25
CA HIS A 128 7.94 11.55 12.01
C HIS A 128 8.85 11.32 10.80
N PHE A 129 9.14 12.40 10.08
CA PHE A 129 10.17 12.37 9.04
C PHE A 129 11.56 12.42 9.66
N THR A 130 12.41 11.49 9.25
CA THR A 130 13.85 11.55 9.51
C THR A 130 14.48 12.73 8.77
N ALA A 131 15.61 13.26 9.24
CA ALA A 131 16.35 14.33 8.57
C ALA A 131 16.61 14.03 7.09
N LYS A 132 16.98 12.79 6.78
CA LYS A 132 17.21 12.30 5.40
C LYS A 132 15.95 12.33 4.54
N GLN A 133 14.77 12.06 5.11
CA GLN A 133 13.50 12.15 4.38
C GLN A 133 13.13 13.61 4.09
N VAL A 134 13.39 14.52 5.05
CA VAL A 134 13.17 15.96 4.86
C VAL A 134 14.05 16.50 3.75
N GLU A 135 15.36 16.19 3.78
CA GLU A 135 16.32 16.58 2.74
C GLU A 135 15.91 16.10 1.34
N LYS A 136 15.38 14.87 1.25
CA LYS A 136 14.87 14.28 0.00
C LYS A 136 13.50 14.83 -0.44
N GLY A 137 12.93 15.80 0.27
CA GLY A 137 11.64 16.40 -0.09
C GLY A 137 10.44 15.45 0.09
N VAL A 138 10.57 14.37 0.85
CA VAL A 138 9.49 13.39 1.12
C VAL A 138 8.21 14.06 1.64
N PRO A 139 8.25 15.05 2.55
CA PRO A 139 7.04 15.72 3.03
C PRO A 139 6.24 16.43 1.92
N ARG A 140 6.91 16.90 0.86
CA ARG A 140 6.25 17.54 -0.29
C ARG A 140 5.57 16.50 -1.18
N LYS A 141 6.25 15.38 -1.45
CA LYS A 141 5.68 14.26 -2.23
C LYS A 141 4.41 13.69 -1.57
N ILE A 142 4.48 13.42 -0.27
CA ILE A 142 3.35 12.88 0.52
C ILE A 142 2.15 13.82 0.51
N ARG A 143 2.37 15.13 0.64
CA ARG A 143 1.31 16.14 0.52
C ARG A 143 0.68 16.15 -0.87
N GLY A 144 1.47 16.01 -1.93
CA GLY A 144 0.99 15.90 -3.31
C GLY A 144 0.07 14.69 -3.53
N ALA A 145 0.23 13.63 -2.73
CA ALA A 145 -0.64 12.46 -2.74
C ALA A 145 -1.88 12.58 -1.82
N GLY A 146 -2.15 13.77 -1.28
CA GLY A 146 -3.34 14.03 -0.46
C GLY A 146 -3.23 13.55 1.00
N VAL A 147 -2.03 13.20 1.46
CA VAL A 147 -1.79 12.83 2.86
C VAL A 147 -1.31 14.05 3.64
N ALA A 148 -1.98 14.32 4.77
CA ALA A 148 -1.68 15.49 5.58
C ALA A 148 -0.30 15.33 6.26
N VAL A 149 0.42 16.45 6.35
CA VAL A 149 1.68 16.57 7.10
C VAL A 149 1.53 17.70 8.10
N ARG A 150 1.81 17.43 9.37
CA ARG A 150 1.72 18.40 10.46
C ARG A 150 2.89 18.19 11.42
N ASP A 151 3.54 19.29 11.83
CA ASP A 151 4.63 19.27 12.82
C ASP A 151 5.73 18.23 12.52
N GLY A 152 6.08 18.09 11.23
CA GLY A 152 7.09 17.14 10.78
C GLY A 152 6.65 15.67 10.79
N MET A 153 5.35 15.40 10.95
CA MET A 153 4.75 14.07 10.95
C MET A 153 3.74 13.86 9.83
N VAL A 154 3.57 12.61 9.43
CA VAL A 154 2.42 12.16 8.65
C VAL A 154 1.18 12.10 9.55
N VAL A 155 0.07 12.66 9.08
CA VAL A 155 -1.24 12.55 9.74
C VAL A 155 -2.18 11.71 8.89
N ILE A 156 -2.46 10.49 9.36
CA ILE A 156 -3.35 9.56 8.68
C ILE A 156 -4.79 9.85 9.09
N THR A 157 -5.56 10.35 8.13
CA THR A 157 -7.00 10.57 8.24
C THR A 157 -7.79 9.39 7.68
N ALA A 158 -9.08 9.32 7.98
CA ALA A 158 -9.97 8.34 7.35
C ALA A 158 -10.01 8.50 5.81
N ALA A 159 -9.99 9.75 5.33
CA ALA A 159 -9.98 10.06 3.90
C ALA A 159 -8.70 9.56 3.23
N SER A 160 -7.53 9.79 3.85
CA SER A 160 -6.26 9.30 3.30
C SER A 160 -6.17 7.77 3.33
N LEU A 161 -6.78 7.10 4.31
CA LEU A 161 -6.85 5.62 4.31
C LEU A 161 -7.70 5.09 3.17
N ALA A 162 -8.88 5.67 2.95
CA ALA A 162 -9.73 5.29 1.83
C ALA A 162 -9.01 5.52 0.48
N SER A 163 -8.29 6.64 0.35
CA SER A 163 -7.46 6.91 -0.83
C SER A 163 -6.33 5.89 -0.98
N CYS A 164 -5.68 5.47 0.10
CA CYS A 164 -4.64 4.44 0.06
C CYS A 164 -5.21 3.10 -0.40
N ALA A 165 -6.36 2.68 0.13
CA ALA A 165 -7.04 1.45 -0.28
C ALA A 165 -7.37 1.46 -1.79
N ASP A 166 -7.90 2.56 -2.31
CA ASP A 166 -8.21 2.69 -3.75
C ASP A 166 -6.94 2.68 -4.61
N VAL A 167 -5.86 3.35 -4.18
CA VAL A 167 -4.57 3.33 -4.88
C VAL A 167 -3.99 1.91 -4.94
N CYS A 168 -3.97 1.19 -3.80
CA CYS A 168 -3.47 -0.18 -3.76
C CYS A 168 -4.31 -1.11 -4.67
N ARG A 169 -5.64 -1.00 -4.58
CA ARG A 169 -6.58 -1.79 -5.40
C ARG A 169 -6.35 -1.56 -6.89
N ARG A 170 -6.33 -0.30 -7.34
CA ARG A 170 -6.10 0.05 -8.74
C ARG A 170 -4.76 -0.44 -9.24
N PHE A 171 -3.69 -0.23 -8.46
CA PHE A 171 -2.36 -0.70 -8.87
C PHE A 171 -2.32 -2.21 -9.07
N ILE A 172 -2.88 -3.00 -8.16
CA ILE A 172 -2.94 -4.47 -8.31
C ILE A 172 -3.72 -4.86 -9.55
N THR A 173 -4.89 -4.25 -9.78
CA THR A 173 -5.70 -4.50 -10.98
C THR A 173 -4.95 -4.14 -12.27
N ASP A 174 -4.33 -2.97 -12.31
CA ASP A 174 -3.62 -2.47 -13.50
C ASP A 174 -2.34 -3.27 -13.77
N LEU A 175 -1.64 -3.72 -12.73
CA LEU A 175 -0.48 -4.61 -12.85
C LEU A 175 -0.88 -6.02 -13.29
N ASP A 176 -1.95 -6.58 -12.75
CA ASP A 176 -2.46 -7.90 -13.16
C ASP A 176 -2.91 -7.92 -14.63
N ALA A 177 -3.55 -6.83 -15.08
CA ALA A 177 -3.95 -6.64 -16.46
C ALA A 177 -2.78 -6.25 -17.40
N TYR A 178 -1.56 -6.10 -16.88
CA TYR A 178 -0.43 -5.62 -17.68
C TYR A 178 -0.06 -6.65 -18.76
N PRO A 179 0.20 -6.25 -20.02
CA PRO A 179 0.26 -7.18 -21.16
C PRO A 179 1.28 -8.33 -21.04
N GLN A 180 2.34 -8.13 -20.26
CA GLN A 180 3.41 -9.09 -20.03
C GLN A 180 3.03 -10.12 -18.96
N VAL A 181 2.07 -9.83 -18.09
CA VAL A 181 1.61 -10.74 -17.02
C VAL A 181 0.76 -11.87 -17.61
N GLY A 182 -0.14 -11.56 -18.55
CA GLY A 182 -1.01 -12.56 -19.19
C GLY A 182 -0.32 -13.47 -20.22
N ARG A 183 0.93 -13.18 -20.60
CA ARG A 183 1.70 -14.00 -21.56
C ARG A 183 2.39 -15.13 -20.80
N ARG A 184 1.64 -16.18 -20.46
CA ARG A 184 2.29 -17.45 -20.07
C ARG A 184 3.16 -17.90 -21.24
N HIS A 185 4.47 -17.90 -21.06
CA HIS A 185 5.40 -18.58 -21.96
C HIS A 185 5.12 -20.08 -21.81
N GLY A 186 4.24 -20.60 -22.66
CA GLY A 186 4.05 -22.04 -22.85
C GLY A 186 5.27 -22.69 -23.49
#